data_AF-A0A7J3XGQ7-F1
#
_entry.id   AF-A0A7J3XGQ7-F1
#
_cell.length_a   1.000
_cell.length_b   1.000
_cell.length_c   1.000
_cell.angle_alpha   90.00
_cell.angle_beta   90.00
_cell.angle_gamma   90.00
#
_symmetry.space_group_name_H-M   'P 1'
#
loop_
_entity.id
_entity.type
_entity.pdbx_description
1 polymer ?
#
loop_
_entity_poly.entity_id
_entity_poly.type
_entity_poly.pdbx_seq_one_letter_code
_entity_poly.pdbx_strand_id
1 'polypeptide(L)'
;MLRLREVYSELVSRGFFESGERREFLEEVALEAVERGVRSRRLVVVRAPPGIGKTAISATLATSISAGLLEEYLQLIHVVPTRTLVEDLRRGIVEGLSRVIGDEKLAERLVVRQYGLAHEAPHLSGLFVVTTYDTYFYNTVKL
;
A
#
# COMPACT_ATOMS: atom_id res chain seq x y z
N MET A 1 10.51 -5.82 18.05
CA MET A 1 9.05 -6.04 18.09
C MET A 1 8.46 -5.11 17.04
N LEU A 2 7.84 -5.64 15.97
CA LEU A 2 7.28 -4.82 14.89
C LEU A 2 6.32 -3.79 15.48
N ARG A 3 6.39 -2.56 15.00
CA ARG A 3 5.27 -1.61 15.10
C ARG A 3 5.06 -1.03 13.72
N LEU A 4 3.93 -1.34 13.07
CA LEU A 4 3.58 -0.70 11.77
C LEU A 4 3.60 0.83 11.91
N ARG A 5 3.31 1.32 13.12
CA ARG A 5 3.47 2.72 13.53
C ARG A 5 4.88 3.28 13.32
N GLU A 6 5.93 2.51 13.59
CA GLU A 6 7.33 2.95 13.40
C GLU A 6 7.65 3.09 11.91
N VAL A 7 7.26 2.10 11.09
CA VAL A 7 7.43 2.16 9.64
C VAL A 7 6.66 3.34 9.05
N TYR A 8 5.41 3.54 9.48
CA TYR A 8 4.63 4.72 9.08
C TYR A 8 5.31 6.03 9.49
N SER A 9 5.78 6.11 10.74
CA SER A 9 6.47 7.30 11.25
C SER A 9 7.72 7.62 10.44
N GLU A 10 8.45 6.60 10.02
CA GLU A 10 9.65 6.73 9.17
C GLU A 10 9.30 7.13 7.73
N LEU A 11 8.22 6.58 7.16
CA LEU A 11 7.73 7.01 5.85
C LEU A 11 7.37 8.51 5.88
N VAL A 12 6.62 8.95 6.90
CA VAL A 12 6.20 10.35 7.02
C VAL A 12 7.40 11.28 7.30
N SER A 13 8.33 10.88 8.18
CA SER A 13 9.53 11.69 8.47
C SER A 13 10.42 11.90 7.24
N ARG A 14 10.42 10.93 6.31
CA ARG A 14 11.12 10.99 5.03
C ARG A 14 10.30 11.63 3.89
N GLY A 15 9.16 12.25 4.21
CA GLY A 15 8.41 13.04 3.23
C GLY A 15 7.44 12.25 2.36
N PHE A 16 6.93 11.10 2.83
CA PHE A 16 5.87 10.37 2.12
C PHE A 16 4.63 11.23 1.85
N PHE A 17 4.29 12.13 2.79
CA PHE A 17 3.32 13.20 2.57
C PHE A 17 4.05 14.53 2.35
N GLU A 18 3.53 15.39 1.45
CA GLU A 18 4.11 16.73 1.20
C GLU A 18 4.15 17.61 2.43
N SER A 19 3.12 17.55 3.27
CA SER A 19 3.08 18.32 4.50
C SER A 19 4.07 17.82 5.56
N GLY A 20 4.58 16.59 5.44
CA GLY A 20 5.32 15.92 6.51
C GLY A 20 4.50 15.66 7.78
N GLU A 21 3.21 16.00 7.77
CA GLU A 21 2.34 15.89 8.94
C GLU A 21 1.88 14.45 9.11
N ARG A 22 2.06 13.95 10.33
CA ARG A 22 1.48 12.69 10.76
C ARG A 22 -0.01 12.85 10.92
N ARG A 23 -0.74 11.79 10.59
CA ARG A 23 -2.19 11.75 10.71
C ARG A 23 -2.52 10.91 11.93
N GLU A 24 -2.84 11.59 13.03
CA GLU A 24 -3.06 11.00 14.36
C GLU A 24 -3.97 9.76 14.33
N PHE A 25 -5.11 9.83 13.63
CA PHE A 25 -6.00 8.69 13.45
C PHE A 25 -5.31 7.43 12.85
N LEU A 26 -4.41 7.62 11.88
CA LEU A 26 -3.67 6.49 11.30
C LEU A 26 -2.67 5.93 12.30
N GLU A 27 -1.92 6.83 12.94
CA GLU A 27 -0.82 6.48 13.83
C GLU A 27 -1.31 5.76 15.09
N GLU A 28 -2.40 6.24 15.68
CA GLU A 28 -2.86 5.80 16.99
C GLU A 28 -3.97 4.74 16.95
N VAL A 29 -4.76 4.70 15.87
CA VAL A 29 -5.95 3.82 15.83
C VAL A 29 -5.85 2.80 14.70
N ALA A 30 -5.67 3.26 13.46
CA ALA A 30 -5.80 2.37 12.31
C ALA A 30 -4.65 1.35 12.24
N LEU A 31 -3.40 1.79 12.41
CA LEU A 31 -2.24 0.91 12.26
C LEU A 31 -2.14 -0.15 13.36
N GLU A 32 -2.55 0.15 14.60
CA GLU A 32 -2.59 -0.86 15.66
C GLU A 32 -3.65 -1.94 15.37
N ALA A 33 -4.83 -1.54 14.90
CA ALA A 33 -5.88 -2.48 14.50
C ALA A 33 -5.43 -3.35 13.31
N VAL A 34 -4.80 -2.75 12.30
CA VAL A 34 -4.23 -3.45 11.15
C VAL A 34 -3.13 -4.42 11.58
N GLU A 35 -2.19 -3.98 12.43
CA GLU A 35 -1.09 -4.82 12.92
C GLU A 35 -1.60 -6.07 13.66
N ARG A 36 -2.56 -5.89 14.58
CA ARG A 36 -3.19 -7.01 15.29
C ARG A 36 -3.90 -7.96 14.33
N GLY A 37 -4.61 -7.43 13.34
CA GLY A 37 -5.32 -8.24 12.36
C GLY A 37 -4.40 -9.02 11.44
N VAL A 38 -3.34 -8.39 10.93
CA VAL A 38 -2.30 -9.04 10.12
C VAL A 38 -1.67 -10.18 10.90
N ARG A 39 -1.19 -9.93 12.12
CA ARG A 39 -0.57 -10.98 12.96
C ARG A 39 -1.50 -12.13 13.31
N SER A 40 -2.79 -11.85 13.51
CA SER A 40 -3.79 -12.86 13.83
C SER A 40 -4.46 -13.48 12.60
N ARG A 41 -4.04 -13.08 11.39
CA ARG A 41 -4.64 -13.46 10.10
C ARG A 41 -6.16 -13.27 10.07
N ARG A 42 -6.62 -12.13 10.61
CA ARG A 42 -8.03 -11.74 10.67
C ARG A 42 -8.34 -10.64 9.67
N LEU A 43 -9.59 -10.62 9.20
CA LEU A 43 -10.13 -9.51 8.43
C LEU A 43 -10.18 -8.26 9.30
N VAL A 44 -9.64 -7.15 8.79
CA VAL A 44 -9.69 -5.84 9.44
C VAL A 44 -10.55 -4.91 8.59
N VAL A 45 -11.57 -4.32 9.20
CA VAL A 45 -12.40 -3.29 8.59
C VAL A 45 -12.05 -1.95 9.21
N VAL A 46 -11.44 -1.06 8.42
CA VAL A 46 -11.12 0.31 8.85
C VAL A 46 -12.12 1.27 8.24
N ARG A 47 -12.97 1.87 9.08
CA ARG A 47 -13.88 2.94 8.67
C ARG A 47 -13.26 4.29 9.01
N ALA A 48 -12.98 5.09 7.99
CA ALA A 48 -12.46 6.44 8.17
C ALA A 48 -12.91 7.37 7.04
N PRO A 49 -13.01 8.70 7.27
CA PRO A 49 -13.37 9.68 6.23
C PRO A 49 -12.41 9.66 5.03
N PRO A 50 -12.86 10.05 3.82
CA PRO A 50 -11.96 10.29 2.69
C PRO A 50 -10.93 11.37 3.04
N GLY A 51 -9.78 11.34 2.37
CA GLY A 51 -8.75 12.36 2.59
C GLY A 51 -7.96 12.25 3.90
N ILE A 52 -8.21 11.26 4.77
CA ILE A 52 -7.46 11.01 6.02
C ILE A 52 -6.16 10.19 5.81
N GLY A 53 -5.81 9.88 4.55
CA GLY A 53 -4.54 9.22 4.24
C GLY A 53 -4.56 7.69 4.36
N LYS A 54 -5.73 7.04 4.24
CA LYS A 54 -5.87 5.58 4.26
C LYS A 54 -4.87 4.85 3.35
N THR A 55 -4.50 5.46 2.23
CA THR A 55 -3.46 4.98 1.31
C THR A 55 -2.12 4.68 1.99
N ALA A 56 -1.74 5.46 2.99
CA ALA A 56 -0.49 5.24 3.72
C ALA A 56 -0.47 3.92 4.51
N ILE A 57 -1.63 3.34 4.83
CA ILE A 57 -1.69 2.00 5.41
C ILE A 57 -1.08 0.99 4.42
N SER A 58 -1.48 1.07 3.14
CA SER A 58 -0.95 0.19 2.09
C SER A 58 0.53 0.40 1.85
N ALA A 59 1.01 1.65 1.80
CA ALA A 59 2.43 1.95 1.69
C ALA A 59 3.22 1.39 2.89
N THR A 60 2.72 1.61 4.11
CA THR A 60 3.34 1.09 5.34
C THR A 60 3.45 -0.43 5.33
N LEU A 61 2.38 -1.12 4.92
CA LEU A 61 2.38 -2.58 4.79
C LEU A 61 3.36 -3.07 3.72
N ALA A 62 3.35 -2.47 2.52
CA ALA A 62 4.26 -2.84 1.43
C ALA A 62 5.73 -2.61 1.81
N THR A 63 6.04 -1.49 2.46
CA THR A 63 7.38 -1.21 3.00
C THR A 63 7.78 -2.22 4.07
N SER A 64 6.84 -2.60 4.95
CA SER A 64 7.10 -3.62 5.98
C SER A 64 7.38 -4.99 5.37
N ILE A 65 6.65 -5.38 4.32
CA ILE A 65 6.91 -6.61 3.55
C ILE A 65 8.31 -6.56 2.93
N SER A 66 8.64 -5.48 2.22
CA SER A 66 9.95 -5.30 1.56
C SER A 66 11.13 -5.35 2.54
N ALA A 67 10.94 -4.80 3.73
CA ALA A 67 11.95 -4.77 4.79
C ALA A 67 12.08 -6.12 5.55
N GLY A 68 11.33 -7.16 5.17
CA GLY A 68 11.33 -8.44 5.88
C GLY A 68 10.66 -8.38 7.26
N LEU A 69 9.89 -7.33 7.55
CA LEU A 69 9.18 -7.17 8.82
C LEU A 69 7.88 -7.99 8.85
N LEU A 70 7.35 -8.36 7.69
CA LEU A 70 6.17 -9.20 7.54
C LEU A 70 6.51 -10.44 6.72
N GLU A 71 7.42 -11.29 7.22
CA GLU A 71 7.98 -12.45 6.50
C GLU A 71 6.95 -13.45 5.97
N GLU A 72 5.77 -13.53 6.58
CA GLU A 72 4.67 -14.40 6.12
C GLU A 72 3.97 -13.89 4.85
N TYR A 73 4.28 -12.67 4.43
CA TYR A 73 3.63 -12.00 3.31
C TYR A 73 4.68 -11.65 2.25
N LEU A 74 4.35 -11.91 0.98
CA LEU A 74 5.26 -11.67 -0.14
C LEU A 74 4.91 -10.40 -0.93
N GLN A 75 3.66 -9.97 -0.86
CA GLN A 75 3.13 -8.87 -1.67
C GLN A 75 1.93 -8.22 -1.02
N LEU A 76 1.64 -7.00 -1.46
CA LEU A 76 0.42 -6.26 -1.16
C LEU A 76 -0.35 -6.00 -2.46
N ILE A 77 -1.61 -6.43 -2.50
CA ILE A 77 -2.54 -6.15 -3.60
C ILE A 77 -3.58 -5.15 -3.10
N HIS A 78 -3.58 -3.95 -3.68
CA HIS A 78 -4.55 -2.91 -3.41
C HIS A 78 -5.61 -2.88 -4.52
N VAL A 79 -6.83 -3.26 -4.17
CA VAL A 79 -7.96 -3.35 -5.10
C VAL A 79 -8.83 -2.09 -5.00
N VAL A 80 -9.10 -1.45 -6.12
CA VAL A 80 -9.97 -0.26 -6.23
C VAL A 80 -11.09 -0.48 -7.25
N PRO A 81 -12.19 0.29 -7.22
CA PRO A 81 -13.35 0.00 -8.07
C PRO A 81 -13.19 0.45 -9.53
N THR A 82 -12.31 1.41 -9.83
CA THR A 82 -12.17 1.97 -11.20
C THR A 82 -10.71 2.11 -11.63
N ARG A 83 -10.49 2.10 -12.95
CA ARG A 83 -9.15 2.28 -13.55
C ARG A 83 -8.58 3.67 -13.25
N THR A 84 -9.40 4.71 -13.30
CA THR A 84 -8.97 6.07 -12.93
C THR A 84 -8.46 6.13 -11.49
N LEU A 85 -9.12 5.42 -10.57
CA LEU A 85 -8.63 5.33 -9.19
C LEU A 85 -7.33 4.54 -9.07
N VAL A 86 -7.09 3.54 -9.92
CA VAL A 86 -5.78 2.86 -9.98
C VAL A 86 -4.69 3.87 -10.33
N GLU A 87 -4.92 4.69 -11.36
CA GLU A 87 -3.98 5.70 -11.84
C GLU A 87 -3.68 6.76 -10.76
N ASP A 88 -4.72 7.34 -10.18
CA ASP A 88 -4.59 8.36 -9.15
C ASP A 88 -3.90 7.81 -7.90
N LEU A 89 -4.26 6.60 -7.48
CA LEU A 89 -3.67 5.95 -6.32
C LEU A 89 -2.20 5.61 -6.56
N ARG A 90 -1.86 5.02 -7.72
CA ARG A 90 -0.47 4.71 -8.06
C ARG A 90 0.36 5.98 -8.06
N ARG A 91 -0.10 7.03 -8.76
CA ARG A 91 0.61 8.30 -8.86
C ARG A 91 0.96 8.85 -7.47
N GLY A 92 -0.03 8.94 -6.57
CA GLY A 92 0.21 9.46 -5.23
C GLY A 92 1.14 8.59 -4.37
N ILE A 93 1.10 7.26 -4.53
CA ILE A 93 2.01 6.36 -3.81
C ILE A 93 3.43 6.45 -4.36
N VAL A 94 3.59 6.47 -5.68
CA VAL A 94 4.89 6.64 -6.35
C VAL A 94 5.49 7.97 -5.93
N GLU A 95 4.76 9.08 -6.03
CA GLU A 95 5.24 10.41 -5.59
C GLU A 95 5.69 10.41 -4.11
N GLY A 96 4.92 9.75 -3.23
CA GLY A 96 5.30 9.58 -1.82
C GLY A 96 6.58 8.76 -1.64
N LEU A 97 6.67 7.61 -2.30
CA LEU A 97 7.83 6.72 -2.19
C LEU A 97 9.08 7.30 -2.86
N SER A 98 8.96 8.00 -3.99
CA SER A 98 10.06 8.67 -4.68
C SER A 98 10.77 9.65 -3.75
N ARG A 99 10.02 10.38 -2.92
CA ARG A 99 10.59 11.30 -1.92
C ARG A 99 11.29 10.57 -0.78
N VAL A 100 10.70 9.47 -0.32
CA VAL A 100 11.27 8.64 0.77
C VAL A 100 12.56 7.94 0.33
N ILE A 101 12.59 7.43 -0.90
CA ILE A 101 13.68 6.61 -1.45
C ILE A 101 14.76 7.49 -2.09
N GLY A 102 14.38 8.63 -2.65
CA GLY A 102 15.26 9.47 -3.48
C GLY A 102 15.49 8.92 -4.89
N ASP A 103 14.72 7.91 -5.32
CA ASP A 103 14.80 7.30 -6.65
C ASP A 103 13.38 7.03 -7.19
N GLU A 104 12.96 7.87 -8.13
CA GLU A 104 11.65 7.79 -8.77
C GLU A 104 11.48 6.53 -9.60
N LYS A 105 12.53 6.10 -10.32
CA LYS A 105 12.46 4.89 -11.16
C LYS A 105 12.32 3.65 -10.29
N LEU A 106 12.98 3.63 -9.14
CA LEU A 106 12.80 2.55 -8.18
C LEU A 106 11.38 2.55 -7.61
N ALA A 107 10.84 3.69 -7.21
CA ALA A 107 9.47 3.80 -6.72
C ALA A 107 8.43 3.32 -7.75
N GLU A 108 8.58 3.70 -9.03
CA GLU A 108 7.73 3.22 -10.12
C GLU A 108 7.79 1.71 -10.32
N ARG A 109 8.96 1.09 -10.14
CA ARG A 109 9.12 -0.37 -10.25
C ARG A 109 8.55 -1.14 -9.07
N LEU A 110 8.45 -0.51 -7.90
CA LEU A 110 7.89 -1.14 -6.70
C LEU A 110 6.36 -1.14 -6.72
N VAL A 111 5.74 -0.12 -7.31
CA VAL A 111 4.28 0.08 -7.36
C VAL A 111 3.76 -0.12 -8.78
N VAL A 112 3.31 -1.34 -9.05
CA VAL A 112 2.92 -1.80 -10.38
C VAL A 112 1.40 -1.85 -10.53
N ARG A 113 0.91 -1.63 -11.75
CA ARG A 113 -0.50 -1.73 -12.09
C ARG A 113 -0.81 -2.99 -12.85
N GLN A 114 -1.98 -3.54 -12.58
CA GLN A 114 -2.56 -4.58 -13.41
C GLN A 114 -4.04 -4.32 -13.64
N TYR A 115 -4.43 -4.11 -14.90
CA TYR A 115 -5.82 -4.15 -15.36
C TYR A 115 -5.85 -4.31 -16.88
N GLY A 116 -7.02 -4.44 -17.51
CA GLY A 116 -7.14 -4.83 -18.93
C GLY A 116 -6.35 -4.01 -19.98
N LEU A 117 -5.81 -2.84 -19.65
CA LEU A 117 -4.96 -2.01 -20.53
C LEU A 117 -3.56 -1.73 -19.95
N ALA A 118 -3.24 -2.23 -18.75
CA ALA A 118 -1.96 -2.06 -18.08
C ALA A 118 -1.44 -3.42 -17.60
N HIS A 119 -0.28 -3.83 -18.11
CA HIS A 119 0.29 -5.16 -17.94
C HIS A 119 1.65 -5.14 -17.23
N GLU A 120 1.78 -4.38 -16.15
CA GLU A 120 3.05 -4.24 -15.43
C GLU A 120 3.28 -5.40 -14.44
N ALA A 121 2.20 -6.10 -14.06
CA ALA A 121 2.26 -7.23 -13.14
C ALA A 121 1.35 -8.38 -13.62
N PRO A 122 1.75 -9.13 -14.67
CA PRO A 122 1.05 -10.33 -15.09
C PRO A 122 0.83 -11.26 -13.89
N HIS A 123 -0.36 -11.86 -13.77
CA HIS A 123 -0.72 -12.69 -12.62
C HIS A 123 -0.62 -11.99 -11.25
N LEU A 124 -0.68 -10.66 -11.23
CA LEU A 124 -0.48 -9.84 -10.04
C LEU A 124 0.92 -10.07 -9.41
N SER A 125 1.96 -10.31 -10.23
CA SER A 125 3.33 -10.48 -9.72
C SER A 125 3.99 -9.12 -9.47
N GLY A 126 4.08 -8.69 -8.22
CA GLY A 126 4.81 -7.49 -7.80
C GLY A 126 4.72 -7.26 -6.29
N LEU A 127 5.62 -6.46 -5.72
CA LEU A 127 5.60 -6.16 -4.29
C LEU A 127 4.33 -5.39 -3.90
N PHE A 128 4.02 -4.32 -4.64
CA PHE A 128 2.84 -3.49 -4.42
C PHE A 128 2.06 -3.39 -5.72
N VAL A 129 1.01 -4.22 -5.85
CA VAL A 129 0.13 -4.23 -7.02
C VAL A 129 -1.10 -3.37 -6.75
N VAL A 130 -1.39 -2.43 -7.65
CA VAL A 130 -2.66 -1.68 -7.66
C VAL A 130 -3.52 -2.16 -8.82
N THR A 131 -4.74 -2.59 -8.55
CA THR A 131 -5.60 -3.25 -9.54
C THR A 131 -7.08 -2.94 -9.34
N THR A 132 -7.89 -3.30 -10.32
CA THR A 132 -9.35 -3.19 -10.25
C THR A 132 -10.01 -4.47 -9.73
N TYR A 133 -11.22 -4.36 -9.20
CA TYR A 133 -11.98 -5.51 -8.68
C TYR A 133 -12.17 -6.63 -9.71
N ASP A 134 -12.54 -6.29 -10.94
CA ASP A 134 -12.71 -7.25 -12.04
C ASP A 134 -11.41 -8.00 -12.37
N THR A 135 -10.29 -7.28 -12.40
CA THR A 135 -8.97 -7.87 -12.67
C THR A 135 -8.53 -8.78 -11.53
N TYR A 136 -8.70 -8.34 -10.28
CA TYR A 136 -8.39 -9.16 -9.11
C TYR A 136 -9.22 -10.45 -9.08
N PHE A 137 -10.53 -10.34 -9.26
CA PHE A 137 -11.45 -11.47 -9.26
C PHE A 137 -11.09 -12.47 -10.37
N TYR A 138 -10.87 -11.97 -11.59
CA TYR A 138 -10.49 -12.81 -12.73
C TYR A 138 -9.16 -13.55 -12.53
N ASN A 139 -8.15 -12.90 -11.95
CA ASN A 139 -6.87 -13.57 -11.65
C ASN A 139 -6.98 -14.57 -10.50
N THR A 140 -7.90 -14.34 -9.55
CA THR A 140 -8.11 -15.27 -8.43
C THR A 140 -8.85 -16.54 -8.87
N VAL A 141 -9.82 -16.43 -9.78
CA VAL A 141 -10.62 -17.58 -10.27
C VAL A 141 -9.88 -18.39 -11.34
N LYS A 142 -8.85 -17.81 -11.97
CA LYS A 142 -7.98 -18.53 -12.90
C LYS A 142 -7.07 -19.57 -12.26
N LEU A 143 -6.83 -19.45 -10.95
CA LEU A 143 -6.06 -20.38 -10.14
C LEU A 143 -6.92 -21.58 -9.75
#